data_AF-A0A3C1EU31-F1
#
_entry.id   AF-A0A3C1EU31-F1
#
_cell.length_a   1.000
_cell.length_b   1.000
_cell.length_c   1.000
_cell.angle_alpha   90.00
_cell.angle_beta   90.00
_cell.angle_gamma   90.00
#
_symmetry.space_group_name_H-M   'P 1'
#
loop_
_entity.id
_entity.type
_entity.pdbx_description
1 polymer ?
#
loop_
_entity_poly.entity_id
_entity_poly.type
_entity_poly.pdbx_seq_one_letter_code
_entity_poly.pdbx_strand_id
1 'polypeptide(L)'
;MSLDKKATRAISSLAHRSVILDCVGIFGARYLFLLMVLYGVAWLWKHMEDFWTFLFSILIGWVIALVLEYTIRRERPYKVKNLKPLSRPAIETPSFPSGHATISFAAAVSIWFVDPTLGLVFSGLAILVALSRVYVGVHYVSDIIAGALLGAFVSCLVTFFF
;
A
#
# COMPACT_ATOMS: atom_id res chain seq x y z
N MET A 1 14.43 -3.14 21.77
CA MET A 1 13.58 -2.61 20.67
C MET A 1 13.65 -3.56 19.49
N SER A 2 12.52 -4.10 19.00
CA SER A 2 12.49 -5.06 17.88
C SER A 2 13.07 -4.48 16.58
N LEU A 3 13.55 -5.34 15.67
CA LEU A 3 14.17 -4.94 14.39
C LEU A 3 13.24 -4.07 13.55
N ASP A 4 11.98 -4.46 13.41
CA ASP A 4 10.94 -3.71 12.71
C ASP A 4 10.79 -2.27 13.26
N LYS A 5 10.78 -2.15 14.58
CA LYS A 5 10.72 -0.87 15.30
C LYS A 5 11.97 0.01 15.08
N LYS A 6 13.15 -0.58 14.80
CA LYS A 6 14.38 0.14 14.44
C LYS A 6 14.33 0.61 12.99
N ALA A 7 13.95 -0.29 12.07
CA ALA A 7 13.84 0.01 10.64
C ALA A 7 12.84 1.14 10.37
N THR A 8 11.64 1.07 10.95
CA THR A 8 10.63 2.13 10.83
C THR A 8 11.16 3.47 11.34
N ARG A 9 11.85 3.49 12.49
CA ARG A 9 12.39 4.73 13.05
C ARG A 9 13.51 5.31 12.18
N ALA A 10 14.39 4.48 11.62
CA ALA A 10 15.45 4.94 10.75
C ALA A 10 14.88 5.70 9.54
N ILE A 11 13.88 5.10 8.87
CA ILE A 11 13.21 5.71 7.71
C ILE A 11 12.43 6.96 8.13
N SER A 12 11.60 6.87 9.17
CA SER A 12 10.77 8.00 9.60
C SER A 12 11.56 9.15 10.23
N SER A 13 12.82 8.93 10.63
CA SER A 13 13.69 10.00 11.16
C SER A 13 14.21 10.96 10.08
N LEU A 14 14.00 10.61 8.81
CA LEU A 14 14.28 11.46 7.67
C LEU A 14 13.14 12.47 7.40
N ALA A 15 11.96 12.23 7.97
CA ALA A 15 10.84 13.18 7.95
C ALA A 15 11.21 14.47 8.68
N HIS A 16 10.60 15.59 8.30
CA HIS A 16 10.83 16.93 8.85
C HIS A 16 12.23 17.51 8.57
N ARG A 17 13.04 16.86 7.73
CA ARG A 17 14.37 17.37 7.32
C ARG A 17 14.32 18.19 6.03
N SER A 18 13.31 18.00 5.19
CA SER A 18 13.14 18.70 3.92
C SER A 18 11.67 18.79 3.57
N VAL A 19 11.17 20.01 3.39
CA VAL A 19 9.77 20.28 3.01
C VAL A 19 9.42 19.58 1.70
N ILE A 20 10.34 19.52 0.75
CA ILE A 20 10.11 18.85 -0.55
C ILE A 20 9.92 17.35 -0.34
N LEU A 21 10.80 16.71 0.43
CA LEU A 21 10.67 15.27 0.72
C LEU A 21 9.43 14.96 1.53
N ASP A 22 9.05 15.85 2.46
CA ASP A 22 7.82 15.72 3.24
C ASP A 22 6.58 15.80 2.34
N CYS A 23 6.54 16.77 1.41
CA CYS A 23 5.46 16.90 0.43
C CYS A 23 5.35 15.67 -0.48
N VAL A 24 6.48 15.18 -1.00
CA VAL A 24 6.53 13.96 -1.83
C VAL A 24 6.07 12.75 -1.03
N GLY A 25 6.54 12.59 0.21
CA GLY A 25 6.14 11.50 1.10
C GLY A 25 4.66 11.52 1.45
N ILE A 26 4.09 12.70 1.75
CA ILE A 26 2.66 12.87 2.01
C ILE A 26 1.85 12.55 0.75
N PHE A 27 2.29 13.02 -0.41
CA PHE A 27 1.63 12.75 -1.68
C PHE A 27 1.60 11.25 -1.99
N GLY A 28 2.76 10.59 -1.91
CA GLY A 28 2.87 9.15 -2.12
C GLY A 28 2.04 8.34 -1.13
N ALA A 29 2.00 8.77 0.14
CA ALA A 29 1.23 8.09 1.16
C ALA A 29 -0.28 8.26 1.02
N ARG A 30 -0.78 9.40 0.49
CA ARG A 30 -2.22 9.73 0.47
C ARG A 30 -2.89 9.57 -0.88
N TYR A 31 -2.20 9.85 -1.98
CA TYR A 31 -2.84 10.02 -3.28
C TYR A 31 -2.33 9.04 -4.33
N LEU A 32 -1.07 8.62 -4.26
CA LEU A 32 -0.47 7.81 -5.33
C LEU A 32 -1.21 6.48 -5.55
N PHE A 33 -1.60 5.78 -4.49
CA PHE A 33 -2.38 4.53 -4.64
C PHE A 33 -3.73 4.77 -5.33
N LEU A 34 -4.41 5.88 -5.03
CA LEU A 34 -5.69 6.23 -5.66
C LEU A 34 -5.49 6.53 -7.15
N LEU A 35 -4.43 7.28 -7.49
CA LEU A 35 -4.09 7.56 -8.89
C LEU A 35 -3.76 6.27 -9.66
N MET A 36 -3.05 5.32 -9.04
CA MET A 36 -2.81 4.00 -9.63
C MET A 36 -4.12 3.27 -9.93
N VAL A 37 -5.05 3.23 -8.97
CA VAL A 37 -6.34 2.55 -9.15
C VAL A 37 -7.16 3.23 -10.25
N LEU A 38 -7.27 4.57 -10.22
CA LEU A 38 -8.01 5.32 -11.23
C LEU A 38 -7.43 5.15 -12.64
N TYR A 39 -6.09 5.18 -12.75
CA TYR A 39 -5.42 4.91 -14.02
C TYR A 39 -5.69 3.48 -14.50
N GLY A 40 -5.54 2.48 -13.61
CA GLY A 40 -5.80 1.08 -13.94
C GLY A 40 -7.22 0.87 -14.46
N VAL A 41 -8.22 1.41 -13.77
CA VAL A 41 -9.64 1.41 -14.20
C VAL A 41 -9.82 2.07 -15.57
N ALA A 42 -9.25 3.27 -15.77
CA ALA A 42 -9.40 4.00 -17.02
C ALA A 42 -8.70 3.30 -18.20
N TRP A 43 -7.54 2.68 -17.96
CA TRP A 43 -6.79 1.95 -18.97
C TRP A 43 -7.50 0.64 -19.34
N LEU A 44 -7.98 -0.12 -18.35
CA LEU A 44 -8.72 -1.37 -18.54
C LEU A 44 -10.12 -1.17 -19.15
N TRP A 45 -10.61 0.07 -19.26
CA TRP A 45 -11.80 0.36 -20.07
C TRP A 45 -11.64 -0.09 -21.54
N LYS A 46 -10.40 -0.19 -22.02
CA LYS A 46 -10.08 -0.73 -23.35
C LYS A 46 -9.87 -2.26 -23.37
N HIS A 47 -9.77 -2.89 -22.20
CA HIS A 47 -9.46 -4.31 -21.96
C HIS A 47 -10.52 -4.90 -21.01
N MET A 48 -11.79 -4.86 -21.42
CA MET A 48 -12.92 -5.19 -20.55
C MET A 48 -12.92 -6.63 -20.02
N GLU A 49 -12.21 -7.54 -20.69
CA GLU A 49 -12.00 -8.92 -20.25
C GLU A 49 -11.21 -9.00 -18.94
N ASP A 50 -10.18 -8.17 -18.78
CA ASP A 50 -9.32 -8.14 -17.58
C ASP A 50 -9.81 -7.16 -16.49
N PHE A 51 -10.78 -6.31 -16.83
CA PHE A 51 -11.33 -5.29 -15.93
C PHE A 51 -11.82 -5.90 -14.61
N TRP A 52 -12.54 -7.02 -14.69
CA TRP A 52 -13.08 -7.69 -13.50
C TRP A 52 -11.99 -8.34 -12.65
N THR A 53 -10.98 -8.94 -13.29
CA THR A 53 -9.81 -9.52 -12.60
C THR A 53 -9.09 -8.46 -11.78
N PHE A 54 -8.87 -7.27 -12.33
CA PHE A 54 -8.29 -6.13 -11.62
C PHE A 54 -9.17 -5.67 -10.44
N LEU A 55 -10.46 -5.47 -10.69
CA LEU A 55 -11.40 -4.98 -9.67
C LEU A 55 -11.52 -5.97 -8.51
N PHE A 56 -11.68 -7.27 -8.79
CA PHE A 56 -11.77 -8.30 -7.77
C PHE A 56 -10.45 -8.48 -7.01
N SER A 57 -9.29 -8.38 -7.68
CA SER A 57 -7.98 -8.43 -7.02
C SER A 57 -7.87 -7.36 -5.92
N ILE A 58 -8.22 -6.11 -6.24
CA ILE A 58 -8.18 -5.00 -5.28
C ILE A 58 -9.25 -5.16 -4.20
N LEU A 59 -10.49 -5.47 -4.57
CA LEU A 59 -11.61 -5.55 -3.63
C LEU A 59 -11.40 -6.67 -2.62
N ILE A 60 -11.09 -7.88 -3.07
CA ILE A 60 -10.87 -9.04 -2.21
C ILE A 60 -9.65 -8.80 -1.31
N GLY A 61 -8.55 -8.27 -1.87
CA GLY A 61 -7.35 -7.95 -1.09
C GLY A 61 -7.64 -6.93 0.01
N TRP A 62 -8.36 -5.86 -0.32
CA TRP A 62 -8.76 -4.83 0.65
C TRP A 62 -9.68 -5.39 1.74
N VAL A 63 -10.67 -6.21 1.39
CA VAL A 63 -11.58 -6.84 2.37
C VAL A 63 -10.81 -7.74 3.32
N ILE A 64 -9.91 -8.59 2.83
CA ILE A 64 -9.08 -9.45 3.68
C ILE A 64 -8.19 -8.60 4.60
N ALA A 65 -7.56 -7.55 4.05
CA ALA A 65 -6.76 -6.63 4.87
C ALA A 65 -7.60 -5.97 5.97
N LEU A 66 -8.82 -5.55 5.67
CA LEU A 66 -9.74 -4.94 6.64
C LEU A 66 -10.09 -5.91 7.77
N VAL A 67 -10.42 -7.16 7.44
CA VAL A 67 -10.69 -8.22 8.43
C VAL A 67 -9.45 -8.45 9.31
N LEU A 68 -8.26 -8.50 8.73
CA LEU A 68 -7.01 -8.65 9.46
C LEU A 68 -6.71 -7.44 10.36
N GLU A 69 -6.98 -6.21 9.91
CA GLU A 69 -6.84 -4.99 10.71
C GLU A 69 -7.68 -5.08 11.98
N TYR A 70 -8.97 -5.45 11.87
CA TYR A 70 -9.88 -5.49 13.02
C TYR A 70 -9.74 -6.73 13.92
N THR A 71 -9.06 -7.78 13.46
CA THR A 71 -8.76 -8.97 14.26
C THR A 71 -7.44 -8.83 15.01
N ILE A 72 -6.38 -8.35 14.34
CA ILE A 72 -5.03 -8.23 14.92
C ILE A 72 -4.90 -6.96 15.76
N ARG A 73 -5.58 -5.87 15.38
CA ARG A 73 -5.67 -4.61 16.15
C ARG A 73 -4.32 -4.02 16.57
N ARG A 74 -3.28 -4.17 15.75
CA ARG A 74 -1.95 -3.64 16.02
C ARG A 74 -1.97 -2.11 16.11
N GLU A 75 -1.38 -1.55 17.16
CA GLU A 75 -1.26 -0.10 17.33
C GLU A 75 -0.25 0.52 16.36
N ARG A 76 -0.58 1.70 15.80
CA ARG A 76 0.28 2.41 14.83
C ARG A 76 1.58 2.95 15.46
N PRO A 77 2.67 3.09 14.68
CA PRO A 77 3.97 3.56 15.18
C PRO A 77 3.92 4.89 15.94
N TYR A 78 3.10 5.84 15.48
CA TYR A 78 3.00 7.17 16.09
C TYR A 78 2.33 7.18 17.47
N LYS A 79 1.49 6.19 17.81
CA LYS A 79 0.82 6.13 19.11
C LYS A 79 1.76 5.67 20.23
N VAL A 80 2.71 4.80 19.90
CA VAL A 80 3.50 4.06 20.90
C VAL A 80 4.83 4.76 21.23
N LYS A 81 5.27 5.75 20.44
CA LYS A 81 6.69 6.13 20.41
C LYS A 81 7.04 7.62 20.41
N ASN A 82 6.11 8.54 20.65
CA ASN A 82 6.34 9.98 20.46
C ASN A 82 6.92 10.33 19.07
N LEU A 83 6.68 9.47 18.07
CA LEU A 83 6.96 9.78 16.67
C LEU A 83 5.91 10.80 16.22
N LYS A 84 6.35 11.97 15.75
CA LYS A 84 5.46 12.96 15.12
C LYS A 84 5.21 12.54 13.67
N PRO A 85 4.05 11.95 13.33
CA PRO A 85 3.80 11.53 11.96
C PRO A 85 3.62 12.76 11.07
N LEU A 86 4.08 12.68 9.82
CA LEU A 86 3.86 13.74 8.81
C LEU A 86 2.41 13.79 8.35
N SER A 87 1.72 12.65 8.41
CA SER A 87 0.33 12.52 8.03
C SER A 87 -0.34 11.53 8.95
N ARG A 88 -1.54 11.86 9.44
CA ARG A 88 -2.39 10.92 10.17
C ARG A 88 -3.45 10.38 9.21
N PRO A 89 -3.87 9.11 9.36
CA PRO A 89 -5.02 8.61 8.62
C PRO A 89 -6.26 9.44 8.99
N ALA A 90 -7.15 9.67 8.01
CA ALA A 90 -8.38 10.41 8.23
C ALA A 90 -9.34 9.69 9.18
N ILE A 91 -9.32 8.35 9.14
CA ILE A 91 -10.05 7.46 10.03
C ILE A 91 -9.01 6.62 10.77
N GLU A 92 -9.11 6.54 12.10
CA GLU A 92 -8.22 5.68 12.86
C GLU A 92 -8.59 4.21 12.68
N THR A 93 -7.71 3.49 11.98
CA THR A 93 -7.73 2.02 11.91
C THR A 93 -6.44 1.44 12.50
N PRO A 94 -6.46 0.16 12.89
CA PRO A 94 -5.24 -0.60 13.22
C PRO A 94 -4.17 -0.54 12.12
N SER A 95 -2.93 -0.89 12.46
CA SER A 95 -1.79 -0.71 11.55
C SER A 95 -1.52 -1.90 10.63
N PHE A 96 -1.97 -3.10 10.97
CA PHE A 96 -1.54 -4.33 10.30
C PHE A 96 -2.71 -5.10 9.70
N PRO A 97 -2.60 -5.57 8.45
CA PRO A 97 -1.58 -5.20 7.45
C PRO A 97 -1.83 -3.77 6.92
N SER A 98 -0.95 -3.25 6.06
CA SER A 98 -1.19 -1.96 5.41
C SER A 98 -2.14 -2.10 4.22
N GLY A 99 -3.37 -1.61 4.35
CA GLY A 99 -4.35 -1.60 3.25
C GLY A 99 -3.87 -0.86 1.99
N HIS A 100 -3.09 0.22 2.12
CA HIS A 100 -2.53 0.92 0.94
C HIS A 100 -1.52 0.04 0.20
N ALA A 101 -0.68 -0.69 0.92
CA ALA A 101 0.25 -1.63 0.29
C ALA A 101 -0.52 -2.78 -0.37
N THR A 102 -1.53 -3.34 0.30
CA THR A 102 -2.37 -4.40 -0.27
C THR A 102 -3.03 -3.98 -1.58
N ILE A 103 -3.69 -2.83 -1.61
CA ILE A 103 -4.33 -2.32 -2.83
C ILE A 103 -3.31 -2.07 -3.93
N SER A 104 -2.20 -1.38 -3.64
CA SER A 104 -1.19 -1.04 -4.66
C SER A 104 -0.52 -2.27 -5.26
N PHE A 105 -0.19 -3.29 -4.46
CA PHE A 105 0.42 -4.51 -4.98
C PHE A 105 -0.59 -5.42 -5.68
N ALA A 106 -1.86 -5.46 -5.25
CA ALA A 106 -2.91 -6.14 -6.01
C ALA A 106 -3.14 -5.49 -7.38
N ALA A 107 -3.16 -4.15 -7.44
CA ALA A 107 -3.25 -3.40 -8.70
C ALA A 107 -2.04 -3.68 -9.60
N ALA A 108 -0.83 -3.70 -9.04
CA ALA A 108 0.38 -3.92 -9.83
C ALA A 108 0.47 -5.33 -10.42
N VAL A 109 0.15 -6.36 -9.63
CA VAL A 109 0.21 -7.75 -10.10
C VAL A 109 -0.90 -8.03 -11.12
N SER A 110 -2.13 -7.56 -10.90
CA SER A 110 -3.21 -7.76 -11.86
C SER A 110 -2.90 -7.11 -13.21
N ILE A 111 -2.38 -5.88 -13.22
CA ILE A 111 -1.93 -5.21 -14.46
C ILE A 111 -0.76 -5.95 -15.11
N TRP A 112 0.17 -6.52 -14.33
CA TRP A 112 1.31 -7.27 -14.87
C TRP A 112 0.87 -8.47 -15.73
N PHE A 113 -0.22 -9.13 -15.36
CA PHE A 113 -0.75 -10.26 -16.14
C PHE A 113 -1.39 -9.83 -17.47
N VAL A 114 -1.81 -8.57 -17.60
CA VAL A 114 -2.39 -8.01 -18.83
C VAL A 114 -1.30 -7.40 -19.72
N ASP A 115 -0.48 -6.52 -19.13
CA ASP A 115 0.65 -5.86 -19.78
C ASP A 115 1.85 -5.83 -18.81
N PRO A 116 2.85 -6.71 -18.99
CA PRO A 116 4.02 -6.77 -18.12
C PRO A 116 4.84 -5.47 -18.07
N THR A 117 4.84 -4.68 -19.16
CA THR A 117 5.57 -3.40 -19.21
C THR A 117 4.89 -2.39 -18.30
N LEU A 118 3.56 -2.27 -18.40
CA LEU A 118 2.77 -1.42 -17.51
C LEU A 118 2.78 -1.95 -16.07
N GLY A 119 2.77 -3.27 -15.89
CA GLY A 119 2.89 -3.94 -14.60
C GLY A 119 4.20 -3.58 -13.88
N LEU A 120 5.31 -3.45 -14.60
CA LEU A 120 6.58 -3.01 -14.03
C LEU A 120 6.51 -1.57 -13.54
N VAL A 121 5.88 -0.68 -14.31
CA VAL A 121 5.62 0.71 -13.90
C VAL A 121 4.78 0.73 -12.63
N PHE A 122 3.67 -0.01 -12.60
CA PHE A 122 2.79 -0.11 -11.43
C PHE A 122 3.51 -0.70 -10.21
N SER A 123 4.39 -1.68 -10.40
CA SER A 123 5.19 -2.27 -9.32
C SER A 123 6.13 -1.23 -8.70
N GLY A 124 6.78 -0.42 -9.53
CA GLY A 124 7.58 0.72 -9.07
C GLY A 124 6.74 1.71 -8.25
N LEU A 125 5.55 2.08 -8.74
CA LEU A 125 4.64 2.96 -8.02
C LEU A 125 4.14 2.34 -6.70
N ALA A 126 3.86 1.04 -6.66
CA ALA A 126 3.46 0.33 -5.45
C ALA A 126 4.56 0.35 -4.38
N ILE A 127 5.83 0.19 -4.78
CA ILE A 127 6.98 0.33 -3.89
C ILE A 127 7.07 1.77 -3.36
N LEU A 128 6.86 2.78 -4.20
CA LEU A 128 6.86 4.18 -3.77
C LEU A 128 5.75 4.45 -2.74
N VAL A 129 4.52 3.96 -2.97
CA VAL A 129 3.43 4.02 -1.98
C VAL A 129 3.88 3.39 -0.67
N ALA A 130 4.38 2.16 -0.72
CA ALA A 130 4.85 1.40 0.44
C ALA A 130 5.90 2.16 1.25
N LEU A 131 6.93 2.70 0.59
CA LEU A 131 7.98 3.48 1.24
C LEU A 131 7.42 4.78 1.84
N SER A 132 6.54 5.48 1.13
CA SER A 132 5.90 6.70 1.63
C SER A 132 5.11 6.43 2.92
N ARG A 133 4.43 5.28 3.06
CA ARG A 133 3.68 4.91 4.27
C ARG A 133 4.58 4.76 5.50
N VAL A 134 5.78 4.20 5.34
CA VAL A 134 6.76 4.10 6.43
C VAL A 134 7.37 5.47 6.73
N TYR A 135 7.71 6.21 5.67
CA TYR A 135 8.31 7.55 5.77
C TYR A 135 7.44 8.53 6.55
N VAL A 136 6.14 8.60 6.26
CA VAL A 136 5.21 9.48 7.00
C VAL A 136 4.89 8.98 8.42
N GLY A 137 5.37 7.79 8.80
CA GLY A 137 5.33 7.26 10.16
C GLY A 137 4.02 6.57 10.56
N VAL A 138 3.20 6.12 9.61
CA VAL A 138 1.87 5.55 9.89
C VAL A 138 1.82 4.02 9.88
N HIS A 139 2.83 3.36 9.34
CA HIS A 139 2.95 1.89 9.31
C HIS A 139 4.37 1.44 9.67
N TYR A 140 4.46 0.25 10.25
CA TYR A 140 5.73 -0.45 10.40
C TYR A 140 6.18 -1.08 9.08
N VAL A 141 7.45 -1.45 8.97
CA VAL A 141 7.97 -2.12 7.76
C VAL A 141 7.29 -3.48 7.58
N SER A 142 7.05 -4.22 8.67
CA SER A 142 6.31 -5.49 8.61
C SER A 142 4.84 -5.34 8.17
N ASP A 143 4.16 -4.24 8.51
CA ASP A 143 2.80 -3.98 8.02
C ASP A 143 2.76 -3.85 6.49
N ILE A 144 3.81 -3.24 5.92
CA ILE A 144 3.98 -3.05 4.48
C ILE A 144 4.30 -4.35 3.78
N ILE A 145 5.25 -5.14 4.30
CA ILE A 145 5.60 -6.43 3.71
C ILE A 145 4.38 -7.36 3.71
N ALA A 146 3.67 -7.46 4.83
CA ALA A 146 2.46 -8.28 4.91
C ALA A 146 1.37 -7.79 3.94
N GLY A 147 1.17 -6.48 3.85
CA GLY A 147 0.20 -5.90 2.91
C GLY A 147 0.56 -6.20 1.45
N ALA A 148 1.83 -6.02 1.07
CA ALA A 148 2.33 -6.30 -0.28
C ALA A 148 2.18 -7.77 -0.66
N LEU A 149 2.60 -8.68 0.22
CA LEU A 149 2.45 -10.13 0.00
C LEU A 149 0.98 -10.54 -0.12
N LEU A 150 0.11 -10.00 0.74
CA LEU A 150 -1.33 -10.27 0.67
C LEU A 150 -1.92 -9.81 -0.66
N GLY A 151 -1.63 -8.58 -1.08
CA GLY A 151 -2.16 -8.02 -2.33
C GLY A 151 -1.68 -8.80 -3.56
N ALA A 152 -0.39 -9.10 -3.62
CA ALA A 152 0.19 -9.89 -4.70
C ALA A 152 -0.40 -11.32 -4.74
N PHE A 153 -0.48 -11.99 -3.59
CA PHE A 153 -1.02 -13.34 -3.51
C PHE A 153 -2.49 -13.40 -3.93
N VAL A 154 -3.33 -12.49 -3.43
CA VAL A 154 -4.75 -12.42 -3.81
C VAL A 154 -4.88 -12.17 -5.31
N SER A 155 -4.09 -11.27 -5.87
CA SER A 155 -4.15 -10.99 -7.31
C SER A 155 -3.74 -12.20 -8.16
N CYS A 156 -2.65 -12.90 -7.81
CA CYS A 156 -2.29 -14.15 -8.49
C CYS A 156 -3.41 -15.19 -8.43
N LEU A 157 -4.09 -15.30 -7.28
CA LEU A 157 -5.19 -16.24 -7.10
C LEU A 157 -6.40 -15.87 -7.96
N VAL A 158 -6.78 -14.58 -7.98
CA VAL A 158 -7.88 -14.09 -8.81
C VAL A 158 -7.58 -14.31 -10.28
N THR A 159 -6.40 -13.93 -10.76
CA THR A 159 -5.99 -14.16 -12.16
C THR A 159 -5.95 -15.64 -12.54
N PHE A 160 -5.79 -16.57 -11.59
CA PHE A 160 -5.85 -18.00 -11.91
C PHE A 160 -7.29 -18.50 -12.18
N PHE A 161 -8.31 -17.82 -11.65
CA PHE A 161 -9.71 -18.24 -11.73
C PHE A 161 -10.54 -17.49 -12.80
N PHE A 162 -9.99 -16.43 -13.38
CA PHE A 162 -10.61 -15.61 -14.43
C PHE A 162 -9.77 -15.69 -15.70
#